data_AF-A0A9D7ZD24-F1
#
_entry.id   AF-A0A9D7ZD24-F1
#
_cell.length_a   1.000
_cell.length_b   1.000
_cell.length_c   1.000
_cell.angle_alpha   90.00
_cell.angle_beta   90.00
_cell.angle_gamma   90.00
#
_symmetry.space_group_name_H-M   'P 1'
#
loop_
_entity.id
_entity.type
_entity.pdbx_description
1 polymer ?
#
loop_
_entity_poly.entity_id
_entity_poly.type
_entity_poly.pdbx_seq_one_letter_code
_entity_poly.pdbx_strand_id
1 'polypeptide(L)'
;MSHLSILPTVFTDLERLVQALGEEGFRVERSTELQGFADDSHGVDVLAVHGDAMPLGWTQRDDGTIVMHGDIQRISRQPGLEQRLQRLNRRYALLHAMDQVRLGALGSADLILHTH
;
A
#
# COMPACT_ATOMS: atom_id res chain seq x y z
N MET A 1 6.20 1.04 26.61
CA MET A 1 6.25 1.54 25.23
C MET A 1 6.35 0.31 24.33
N SER A 2 5.35 0.05 23.50
CA SER A 2 5.34 -1.15 22.65
C SER A 2 6.17 -0.89 21.39
N HIS A 3 7.39 -1.44 21.36
CA HIS A 3 8.24 -1.48 20.16
C HIS A 3 7.67 -2.52 19.19
N LEU A 4 6.67 -2.12 18.42
CA LEU A 4 6.13 -2.96 17.36
C LEU A 4 7.09 -2.85 16.16
N SER A 5 8.06 -3.76 16.08
CA SER A 5 8.88 -3.96 14.88
C SER A 5 7.95 -4.30 13.72
N ILE A 6 7.61 -3.31 12.90
CA ILE A 6 6.98 -3.57 11.61
C ILE A 6 8.12 -4.00 10.69
N LEU A 7 8.05 -5.22 10.15
CA LEU A 7 8.91 -5.62 9.04
C LEU A 7 8.86 -4.52 7.97
N PRO A 8 9.98 -4.12 7.33
CA PRO A 8 9.92 -3.24 6.17
C PRO A 8 9.00 -3.89 5.14
N THR A 9 7.76 -3.44 5.10
CA THR A 9 6.71 -4.06 4.30
C THR A 9 6.92 -3.54 2.91
N VAL A 10 7.50 -4.37 2.06
CA VAL A 10 7.59 -4.10 0.63
C VAL A 10 6.20 -4.36 0.06
N PHE A 11 5.56 -3.31 -0.44
CA PHE A 11 4.33 -3.43 -1.18
C PHE A 11 4.62 -4.06 -2.55
N THR A 12 3.79 -5.01 -2.97
CA THR A 12 3.96 -5.78 -4.21
C THR A 12 2.65 -6.07 -4.93
N ASP A 13 1.52 -5.94 -4.22
CA ASP A 13 0.18 -6.12 -4.76
C ASP A 13 -0.59 -4.79 -4.67
N LEU A 14 -0.87 -4.20 -5.84
CA LEU A 14 -1.50 -2.90 -5.93
C LEU A 14 -2.95 -2.93 -5.45
N GLU A 15 -3.67 -4.03 -5.69
CA GLU A 15 -5.07 -4.15 -5.27
C GLU A 15 -5.18 -4.23 -3.75
N ARG A 16 -4.22 -4.90 -3.10
CA ARG A 16 -4.17 -5.00 -1.63
C ARG A 16 -3.77 -3.68 -0.99
N LEU A 17 -2.89 -2.93 -1.66
CA LEU A 17 -2.58 -1.58 -1.25
C LEU A 17 -3.81 -0.66 -1.33
N VAL A 18 -4.54 -0.69 -2.44
CA VAL A 18 -5.79 0.09 -2.61
C VAL A 18 -6.82 -0.27 -1.56
N GLN A 19 -7.03 -1.57 -1.29
CA GLN A 19 -7.95 -2.02 -0.25
C GLN A 19 -7.51 -1.50 1.13
N ALA A 20 -6.24 -1.68 1.49
CA ALA A 20 -5.72 -1.23 2.77
C ALA A 20 -5.84 0.29 2.95
N LEU A 21 -5.59 1.08 1.89
CA LEU A 21 -5.78 2.52 1.88
C LEU A 21 -7.24 2.90 2.15
N GLY A 22 -8.19 2.27 1.45
CA GLY A 22 -9.61 2.51 1.65
C GLY A 22 -10.07 2.18 3.09
N GLU A 23 -9.59 1.06 3.62
CA GLU A 23 -9.89 0.61 4.99
C GLU A 23 -9.29 1.52 6.08
N GLU A 24 -8.19 2.22 5.77
CA GLU A 24 -7.59 3.25 6.64
C GLU A 24 -8.17 4.66 6.42
N GLY A 25 -9.25 4.77 5.63
CA GLY A 25 -10.00 6.01 5.45
C GLY A 25 -9.44 6.95 4.39
N PHE A 26 -8.54 6.47 3.52
CA PHE A 26 -8.12 7.23 2.35
C PHE A 26 -9.17 7.11 1.24
N ARG A 27 -9.46 8.24 0.58
CA ARG A 27 -10.05 8.22 -0.76
C ARG A 27 -8.94 7.87 -1.75
N VAL A 28 -9.20 6.90 -2.63
CA VAL A 28 -8.21 6.39 -3.58
C VAL A 28 -8.65 6.70 -5.01
N GLU A 29 -7.73 7.21 -5.81
CA GLU A 29 -7.86 7.44 -7.25
C GLU A 29 -6.79 6.62 -7.98
N ARG A 30 -7.15 6.01 -9.12
CA ARG A 30 -6.24 5.17 -9.91
C ARG A 30 -5.77 5.89 -11.17
N SER A 31 -4.55 5.58 -11.61
CA SER A 31 -3.95 6.05 -12.87
C SER A 31 -4.07 7.56 -13.03
N THR A 32 -3.49 8.30 -12.10
CA THR A 32 -3.63 9.75 -11.99
C THR A 32 -2.28 10.42 -11.75
N GLU A 33 -2.26 11.74 -11.65
CA GLU A 33 -1.05 12.51 -11.42
C GLU A 33 -0.97 12.95 -9.95
N LEU A 34 0.22 12.79 -9.36
CA LEU A 34 0.56 13.40 -8.09
C LEU A 34 1.21 14.76 -8.37
N GLN A 35 0.59 15.83 -7.89
CA GLN A 35 1.23 17.15 -7.86
C GLN A 35 2.32 17.18 -6.79
N GLY A 36 3.54 17.43 -7.27
CA GLY A 36 4.74 17.64 -6.47
C GLY A 36 4.96 19.11 -6.12
N PHE A 37 6.23 19.45 -5.89
CA PHE A 37 6.67 20.81 -5.61
C PHE A 37 6.94 21.57 -6.92
N ALA A 38 6.70 22.89 -6.93
CA ALA A 38 6.99 23.79 -8.06
C ALA A 38 6.32 23.38 -9.41
N ASP A 39 5.03 23.04 -9.37
CA ASP A 39 4.22 22.61 -10.54
C ASP A 39 4.73 21.33 -11.24
N ASP A 40 5.62 20.59 -10.59
CA ASP A 40 6.02 19.28 -11.08
C ASP A 40 4.89 18.27 -10.83
N SER A 41 4.57 17.45 -11.82
CA SER A 41 3.50 16.45 -11.76
C SER A 41 4.04 15.12 -12.26
N HIS A 42 3.81 14.07 -11.49
CA HIS A 42 4.29 12.73 -11.83
C HIS A 42 3.14 11.76 -11.90
N GLY A 43 3.12 10.93 -12.95
CA GLY A 43 2.16 9.84 -13.07
C GLY A 43 2.34 8.81 -11.95
N VAL A 44 1.23 8.44 -11.31
CA VAL A 44 1.17 7.43 -10.27
C VAL A 44 0.03 6.45 -10.55
N ASP A 45 0.24 5.18 -10.22
CA ASP A 45 -0.78 4.15 -10.41
C ASP A 45 -1.92 4.30 -9.41
N VAL A 46 -1.60 4.79 -8.22
CA VAL A 46 -2.54 5.02 -7.12
C VAL A 46 -2.23 6.35 -6.45
N LEU A 47 -3.26 7.17 -6.25
CA LEU A 47 -3.22 8.39 -5.46
C LEU A 47 -4.18 8.25 -4.29
N ALA A 48 -3.74 8.60 -3.08
CA ALA A 48 -4.54 8.53 -1.88
C ALA A 48 -4.63 9.89 -1.19
N VAL A 49 -5.85 10.29 -0.86
CA VAL A 49 -6.18 11.56 -0.19
C VAL A 49 -6.91 11.25 1.12
N HIS A 50 -6.55 11.94 2.20
CA HIS A 50 -7.20 11.76 3.51
C HIS A 50 -7.61 13.11 4.10
N GLY A 51 -8.87 13.50 3.89
CA GLY A 51 -9.36 14.84 4.24
C GLY A 51 -8.56 15.92 3.51
N ASP A 52 -8.18 16.98 4.22
CA ASP A 52 -7.38 18.09 3.68
C ASP A 52 -5.86 17.82 3.73
N ALA A 53 -5.46 16.56 3.99
CA ALA A 53 -4.07 16.16 3.95
C ALA A 53 -3.53 16.19 2.51
N MET A 54 -2.26 16.55 2.37
CA MET A 54 -1.48 16.34 1.15
C MET A 54 -1.68 14.92 0.60
N PRO A 55 -1.95 14.77 -0.71
CA PRO A 55 -2.02 13.47 -1.35
C PRO A 55 -0.68 12.72 -1.28
N LEU A 56 -0.78 11.40 -1.31
CA LEU A 56 0.34 10.48 -1.47
C LEU A 56 0.10 9.66 -2.73
N GLY A 57 1.16 9.36 -3.46
CA GLY A 57 1.12 8.53 -4.66
C GLY A 57 1.85 7.22 -4.47
N TRP A 58 1.51 6.21 -5.27
CA TRP A 58 2.24 4.95 -5.36
C TRP A 58 2.34 4.53 -6.82
N THR A 59 3.51 4.00 -7.17
CA THR A 59 3.79 3.47 -8.50
C THR A 59 4.39 2.08 -8.37
N GLN A 60 3.87 1.15 -9.16
CA GLN A 60 4.43 -0.18 -9.32
C GLN A 60 5.60 -0.13 -10.29
N ARG A 61 6.73 -0.68 -9.88
CA ARG A 61 7.95 -0.79 -10.68
C ARG A 61 7.95 -2.09 -11.47
N ASP A 62 8.81 -2.15 -12.48
CA ASP A 62 9.00 -3.33 -13.33
C ASP A 62 9.45 -4.57 -12.54
N ASP A 63 10.10 -4.39 -11.39
CA ASP A 63 10.49 -5.47 -10.47
C ASP A 63 9.34 -5.98 -9.58
N GLY A 64 8.13 -5.42 -9.76
CA GLY A 64 6.93 -5.76 -9.01
C GLY A 64 6.81 -5.04 -7.67
N THR A 65 7.82 -4.29 -7.23
CA THR A 65 7.74 -3.49 -6.00
C THR A 65 6.91 -2.23 -6.21
N ILE A 66 6.20 -1.80 -5.17
CA ILE A 66 5.40 -0.57 -5.19
C ILE A 66 6.05 0.46 -4.29
N VAL A 67 6.33 1.63 -4.86
CA VAL A 67 7.04 2.71 -4.18
C VAL A 67 6.10 3.87 -3.92
N MET A 68 6.21 4.44 -2.71
CA MET A 68 5.46 5.62 -2.32
C MET A 68 6.15 6.90 -2.81
N HIS A 69 5.35 7.82 -3.33
CA HIS A 69 5.72 9.14 -3.81
C HIS A 69 4.99 10.20 -2.96
N GLY A 70 5.67 11.28 -2.66
CA GLY A 70 5.12 12.38 -1.88
C GLY A 70 6.19 13.43 -1.59
N ASP A 71 5.75 14.67 -1.37
CA ASP A 71 6.65 15.74 -0.95
C ASP A 71 7.08 15.52 0.51
N ILE A 72 8.27 14.92 0.72
CA ILE A 72 8.81 14.58 2.04
C ILE A 72 8.83 15.79 2.99
N GLN A 73 9.13 16.99 2.50
CA GLN A 73 9.19 18.20 3.35
C GLN A 73 7.81 18.63 3.84
N ARG A 74 6.78 18.46 3.01
CA ARG A 74 5.40 18.81 3.37
C ARG A 74 4.73 17.71 4.17
N ILE A 75 4.92 16.44 3.79
CA ILE A 75 4.27 15.30 4.45
C ILE A 75 4.83 15.07 5.86
N SER A 76 6.11 15.33 6.11
CA SER A 76 6.72 15.23 7.45
C SER A 76 6.11 16.17 8.49
N ARG A 77 5.44 17.24 8.06
CA ARG A 77 4.75 18.19 8.94
C ARG A 77 3.30 17.80 9.21
N GLN A 78 2.79 16.75 8.57
CA GLN A 78 1.40 16.35 8.68
C GLN A 78 1.15 15.58 9.99
N PRO A 79 0.23 16.05 10.85
CA PRO A 79 -0.09 15.36 12.08
C PRO A 79 -0.59 13.93 11.82
N GLY A 80 -0.06 12.98 12.57
CA GLY A 80 -0.51 11.58 12.56
C GLY A 80 -0.28 10.84 11.22
N LEU A 81 0.54 11.38 10.31
CA LEU A 81 0.87 10.68 9.06
C LEU A 81 1.63 9.38 9.34
N GLU A 82 2.66 9.42 10.19
CA GLU A 82 3.44 8.23 10.54
C GLU A 82 2.54 7.12 11.08
N GLN A 83 1.64 7.44 12.01
CA GLN A 83 0.70 6.47 12.59
C GLN A 83 -0.28 5.93 11.55
N ARG A 84 -0.72 6.75 10.58
CA ARG A 84 -1.52 6.28 9.44
C ARG A 84 -0.73 5.31 8.56
N LEU A 85 0.50 5.65 8.18
CA LEU A 85 1.35 4.78 7.37
C LEU A 85 1.68 3.46 8.09
N GLN A 86 1.90 3.50 9.41
CA GLN A 86 2.09 2.29 10.20
C GLN A 86 0.85 1.39 10.22
N ARG A 87 -0.36 1.97 10.29
CA ARG A 87 -1.60 1.18 10.21
C ARG A 87 -1.81 0.60 8.80
N LEU A 88 -1.57 1.41 7.77
CA LEU A 88 -1.58 0.98 6.37
C LEU A 88 -0.66 -0.24 6.16
N ASN A 89 0.59 -0.17 6.62
CA ASN A 89 1.55 -1.27 6.52
C ASN A 89 1.02 -2.55 7.18
N ARG A 90 0.47 -2.44 8.39
CA ARG A 90 -0.09 -3.60 9.10
C ARG A 90 -1.31 -4.18 8.38
N ARG A 91 -2.19 -3.32 7.88
CA ARG A 91 -3.41 -3.72 7.16
C ARG A 91 -3.07 -4.45 5.87
N TYR A 92 -2.14 -3.88 5.09
CA TYR A 92 -1.62 -4.52 3.89
C TYR A 92 -0.97 -5.87 4.19
N ALA A 93 -0.06 -5.92 5.17
CA ALA A 93 0.64 -7.16 5.51
C ALA A 93 -0.34 -8.28 5.92
N LEU A 94 -1.41 -7.93 6.63
CA LEU A 94 -2.48 -8.88 6.99
C LEU A 94 -3.23 -9.38 5.75
N LEU A 95 -3.71 -8.47 4.88
CA LEU A 95 -4.43 -8.85 3.66
C LEU A 95 -3.55 -9.73 2.75
N HIS A 96 -2.30 -9.34 2.56
CA HIS A 96 -1.34 -10.08 1.76
C HIS A 96 -1.06 -11.47 2.35
N ALA A 97 -0.87 -11.59 3.67
CA ALA A 97 -0.66 -12.88 4.32
C ALA A 97 -1.88 -13.81 4.18
N MET A 98 -3.10 -13.27 4.26
CA MET A 98 -4.33 -14.06 4.07
C MET A 98 -4.42 -14.66 2.67
N ASP A 99 -4.03 -13.92 1.64
CA ASP A 99 -4.00 -14.43 0.27
C ASP A 99 -2.94 -15.52 0.08
N GLN A 100 -1.76 -15.36 0.68
CA GLN A 100 -0.71 -16.39 0.63
C GLN A 100 -1.18 -17.70 1.28
N VAL A 101 -1.88 -17.62 2.42
CA VAL A 101 -2.47 -18.80 3.07
C VAL A 101 -3.55 -19.43 2.19
N ARG A 102 -4.42 -18.63 1.56
CA ARG A 102 -5.46 -19.12 0.66
C ARG A 102 -4.89 -19.82 -0.58
N LEU A 103 -3.87 -19.23 -1.21
CA LEU A 103 -3.17 -19.82 -2.35
C LEU A 103 -2.48 -21.14 -1.97
N GLY A 104 -1.80 -21.17 -0.81
CA GLY A 104 -1.18 -22.40 -0.30
C GLY A 104 -2.20 -23.52 0.00
N ALA A 105 -3.36 -23.17 0.55
CA ALA A 105 -4.44 -24.12 0.81
C ALA A 105 -5.05 -24.70 -0.48
N LEU A 106 -5.22 -23.87 -1.52
CA LEU A 106 -5.72 -24.31 -2.83
C LEU A 106 -4.70 -25.20 -3.56
N GLY A 107 -3.41 -24.84 -3.54
CA GLY A 107 -2.35 -25.67 -4.13
C GLY A 107 -2.19 -27.03 -3.42
N SER A 108 -2.44 -27.07 -2.11
CA SER A 108 -2.44 -28.32 -1.35
C SER A 108 -3.63 -29.24 -1.72
N ALA A 109 -4.80 -28.66 -1.98
CA ALA A 109 -5.99 -29.42 -2.37
C ALA A 109 -5.88 -30.00 -3.78
N ASP A 110 -5.25 -29.27 -4.72
CA ASP A 110 -5.05 -29.73 -6.10
C ASP A 110 -4.06 -30.91 -6.18
N LEU A 111 -3.05 -30.94 -5.32
CA LEU A 111 -2.09 -32.05 -5.21
C LEU A 111 -2.74 -33.35 -4.69
N ILE A 112 -3.76 -33.24 -3.84
CA ILE A 112 -4.52 -34.39 -3.31
C ILE A 112 -5.42 -35.00 -4.39
N LEU A 113 -5.90 -34.21 -5.35
CA LEU A 113 -6.81 -34.69 -6.39
C LEU A 113 -6.10 -35.32 -7.60
N HIS A 114 -4.81 -35.05 -7.80
CA HIS A 114 -3.99 -35.63 -8.88
C HIS A 114 -3.23 -36.91 -8.47
N THR A 115 -3.42 -37.39 -7.24
CA THR A 115 -2.88 -38.68 -6.78
C THR A 115 -3.95 -39.77 -6.89
N HIS A 116 -4.35 -40.14 -8.10
CA HIS A 116 -5.13 -41.35 -8.36
C HIS A 116 -4.89 -41.91 -9.78
#